data_AF-A0A662HUP4-F1
#
_entry.id   AF-A0A662HUP4-F1
#
_cell.length_a   1.000
_cell.length_b   1.000
_cell.length_c   1.000
_cell.angle_alpha   90.00
_cell.angle_beta   90.00
_cell.angle_gamma   90.00
#
_symmetry.space_group_name_H-M   'P 1'
#
loop_
_entity.id
_entity.type
_entity.pdbx_description
1 polymer ?
#
loop_
_entity_poly.entity_id
_entity_poly.type
_entity_poly.pdbx_seq_one_letter_code
_entity_poly.pdbx_strand_id
1 'polypeptide(L)'
;MVLEAEPYGAKVRLKFSIIVNFIMRFLSLFAGLLFTVSVTRRLSVEEFGIWIMLFKYISYVLPFTAIFTYWLPRTISRGFNTAKSGIFLSILLGLTASIAYLSISWGAYVFFNQPFTPLLLASIIVLQEYLYRGLLYIALSHAPQY
;
A
#
# COMPACT_ATOMS: atom_id res chain seq x y z
N MET A 1 11.46 -45.59 2.36
CA MET A 1 11.60 -44.85 1.10
C MET A 1 10.89 -43.53 1.29
N VAL A 2 11.62 -42.52 1.78
CA VAL A 2 11.07 -41.17 1.98
C VAL A 2 11.03 -40.52 0.60
N LEU A 3 9.84 -40.21 0.09
CA LEU A 3 9.69 -39.44 -1.14
C LEU A 3 10.35 -38.09 -0.89
N GLU A 4 11.50 -37.82 -1.51
CA GLU A 4 12.10 -36.49 -1.52
C GLU A 4 11.09 -35.56 -2.21
N ALA A 5 10.37 -34.78 -1.39
CA ALA A 5 9.46 -33.77 -1.90
C ALA A 5 10.30 -32.78 -2.72
N GLU A 6 9.93 -32.57 -4.00
CA GLU A 6 10.58 -31.56 -4.84
C GLU A 6 10.65 -30.23 -4.05
N PRO A 7 11.82 -29.56 -4.01
CA PRO A 7 11.94 -28.29 -3.31
C PRO A 7 10.94 -27.29 -3.90
N TYR A 8 10.20 -26.62 -3.01
CA TYR A 8 9.11 -25.72 -3.38
C TYR A 8 9.68 -24.54 -4.21
N GLY A 9 9.43 -24.55 -5.52
CA GLY A 9 9.95 -23.52 -6.42
C GLY A 9 11.02 -23.99 -7.41
N ALA A 10 11.38 -25.28 -7.42
CA ALA A 10 12.26 -25.87 -8.45
C ALA A 10 11.80 -25.62 -9.89
N LYS A 11 10.50 -25.38 -10.08
CA LYS A 11 9.86 -25.13 -11.39
C LYS A 11 9.71 -23.63 -11.73
N VAL A 12 10.19 -22.73 -10.87
CA VAL A 12 10.04 -21.28 -11.11
C VAL A 12 11.01 -20.81 -12.18
N ARG A 13 10.47 -20.23 -13.26
CA ARG A 13 11.26 -19.62 -14.33
C ARG A 13 11.74 -18.23 -13.91
N LEU A 14 12.79 -18.18 -13.09
CA LEU A 14 13.35 -16.94 -12.53
C LEU A 14 13.52 -15.81 -13.55
N LYS A 15 14.17 -16.09 -14.71
CA LYS A 15 14.37 -15.09 -15.77
C LYS A 15 13.05 -14.51 -16.29
N PHE A 16 12.06 -15.36 -16.53
CA PHE A 16 10.74 -14.93 -16.99
C PHE A 16 10.03 -14.08 -15.94
N SER A 17 10.01 -14.52 -14.67
CA SER A 17 9.38 -13.79 -13.57
C SER A 17 10.02 -12.41 -13.36
N ILE A 18 11.34 -12.28 -13.52
CA ILE A 18 12.05 -10.99 -13.42
C ILE A 18 11.64 -10.06 -14.57
N ILE A 19 11.66 -10.56 -15.82
CA ILE A 19 11.30 -9.77 -17.00
C ILE A 19 9.85 -9.29 -16.90
N VAL A 20 8.92 -10.18 -16.54
CA VAL A 20 7.51 -9.82 -16.36
C VAL A 20 7.35 -8.78 -15.26
N ASN A 21 7.97 -8.97 -14.09
CA ASN A 21 7.91 -7.97 -13.01
C ASN A 21 8.47 -6.61 -13.43
N PHE A 22 9.57 -6.59 -14.18
CA PHE A 22 10.16 -5.36 -14.70
C PHE A 22 9.21 -4.62 -15.64
N ILE A 23 8.66 -5.33 -16.64
CA ILE A 23 7.70 -4.76 -17.59
C ILE A 23 6.45 -4.25 -16.88
N MET A 24 5.89 -5.03 -15.94
CA MET A 24 4.71 -4.60 -15.18
C MET A 24 4.97 -3.34 -14.36
N ARG A 25 6.13 -3.24 -13.69
CA ARG A 25 6.51 -2.02 -12.95
C ARG A 25 6.69 -0.82 -13.86
N PHE A 26 7.29 -1.02 -15.03
CA PHE A 26 7.44 0.03 -16.04
C PHE A 26 6.08 0.52 -16.53
N LEU A 27 5.17 -0.39 -16.89
CA LEU A 27 3.81 -0.04 -17.30
C LEU A 27 3.03 0.69 -16.19
N SER A 28 3.17 0.27 -14.94
CA SER A 28 2.56 0.97 -13.79
C SER A 28 3.08 2.40 -13.65
N LEU A 29 4.38 2.64 -13.88
CA LEU A 29 4.96 3.98 -13.87
C LEU A 29 4.36 4.85 -14.99
N PHE A 30 4.24 4.32 -16.20
CA PHE A 30 3.61 5.04 -17.32
C PHE A 30 2.13 5.34 -17.06
N ALA A 31 1.38 4.39 -16.52
CA ALA A 31 0.00 4.61 -16.13
C ALA A 31 -0.13 5.71 -15.06
N GLY A 32 0.76 5.71 -14.06
CA GLY A 32 0.83 6.76 -13.04
C GLY A 32 1.11 8.13 -13.65
N LEU A 33 2.08 8.22 -14.56
CA LEU A 33 2.40 9.47 -15.26
C LEU A 33 1.20 10.00 -16.04
N LEU A 34 0.56 9.15 -16.86
CA LEU A 34 -0.61 9.53 -17.66
C LEU A 34 -1.77 9.98 -16.77
N PHE A 35 -1.99 9.30 -15.64
CA PHE A 35 -2.99 9.70 -14.65
C PHE A 35 -2.66 11.07 -14.05
N THR A 36 -1.43 11.29 -13.58
CA THR A 36 -1.00 12.58 -13.02
C THR A 36 -1.16 13.71 -14.03
N VAL A 37 -0.71 13.53 -15.28
CA VAL A 37 -0.87 14.52 -16.35
C VAL A 37 -2.34 14.82 -16.60
N SER A 38 -3.19 13.78 -16.66
CA SER A 38 -4.63 13.94 -16.87
C SER A 38 -5.30 14.72 -15.74
N VAL A 39 -4.93 14.46 -14.48
CA VAL A 39 -5.43 15.19 -13.32
C VAL A 39 -4.97 16.65 -13.36
N THR A 40 -3.67 16.90 -13.57
CA THR A 40 -3.11 18.26 -13.61
C THR A 40 -3.70 19.13 -14.72
N ARG A 41 -4.15 18.53 -15.84
CA ARG A 41 -4.76 19.26 -16.95
C ARG A 41 -6.24 19.55 -16.76
N ARG A 42 -6.92 18.86 -15.84
CA ARG A 42 -8.37 18.96 -15.62
C ARG A 42 -8.74 19.79 -14.40
N LEU A 43 -7.88 19.82 -13.39
CA LEU A 43 -8.13 20.56 -12.16
C LEU A 43 -7.68 22.02 -12.30
N SER A 44 -8.40 22.93 -11.63
CA SER A 44 -7.92 24.28 -11.38
C SER A 44 -6.70 24.27 -10.46
N VAL A 45 -6.01 25.40 -10.35
CA VAL A 45 -4.83 25.54 -9.46
C VAL A 45 -5.23 25.27 -8.00
N GLU A 46 -6.38 25.76 -7.58
CA GLU A 46 -6.93 25.60 -6.24
C GLU A 46 -7.28 24.13 -5.96
N GLU A 47 -7.99 23.48 -6.90
CA GLU A 47 -8.35 22.07 -6.81
C GLU A 47 -7.13 21.15 -6.79
N PHE A 48 -6.11 21.47 -7.59
CA PHE A 48 -4.84 20.77 -7.59
C PHE A 48 -4.09 20.93 -6.25
N GLY A 49 -4.13 22.13 -5.66
CA GLY A 49 -3.59 22.36 -4.31
C GLY A 49 -4.25 21.49 -3.26
N ILE A 50 -5.59 21.38 -3.29
CA ILE A 50 -6.36 20.48 -2.41
C ILE A 50 -5.98 19.02 -2.64
N TRP A 51 -5.83 18.61 -3.91
CA TRP A 51 -5.42 17.25 -4.27
C TRP A 51 -4.03 16.89 -3.71
N ILE A 52 -3.05 17.80 -3.77
CA ILE A 52 -1.74 17.61 -3.14
C ILE A 52 -1.87 17.50 -1.61
N MET A 53 -2.64 18.40 -0.99
CA MET A 53 -2.81 18.43 0.46
C MET A 53 -3.49 17.16 0.98
N LEU A 54 -4.44 16.62 0.23
CA LEU A 54 -5.06 15.32 0.49
C LEU A 54 -4.02 14.21 0.62
N PHE A 55 -3.10 14.06 -0.35
CA PHE A 55 -2.04 13.05 -0.25
C PHE A 55 -1.05 13.33 0.89
N LYS A 56 -0.80 14.60 1.20
CA LYS A 56 0.02 14.99 2.35
C LYS A 56 -0.62 14.57 3.67
N TYR A 57 -1.93 14.77 3.84
CA TYR A 57 -2.65 14.31 5.04
C TYR A 57 -2.68 12.79 5.15
N ILE A 58 -2.87 12.07 4.04
CA ILE A 58 -2.73 10.61 4.01
C ILE A 58 -1.33 10.23 4.53
N SER A 59 -0.28 10.89 4.04
CA SER A 59 1.10 10.56 4.43
C SER A 59 1.38 10.70 5.92
N TYR A 60 0.63 11.52 6.66
CA TYR A 60 0.79 11.67 8.11
C TYR A 60 0.37 10.43 8.90
N VAL A 61 -0.55 9.63 8.37
CA VAL A 61 -1.06 8.43 9.05
C VAL A 61 -0.42 7.15 8.54
N LEU A 62 0.34 7.16 7.45
CA LEU A 62 1.00 5.97 6.90
C LEU A 62 2.24 5.45 7.65
N PRO A 63 2.98 6.20 8.50
CA PRO A 63 4.16 5.68 9.17
C PRO A 63 3.91 4.42 10.01
N PHE A 64 2.70 4.26 10.56
CA PHE A 64 2.35 3.07 11.36
C PHE A 64 2.27 1.78 10.53
N THR A 65 2.25 1.86 9.19
CA THR A 65 2.39 0.67 8.33
C THR A 65 3.70 -0.07 8.59
N ALA A 66 4.76 0.67 9.02
CA ALA A 66 6.06 0.11 9.38
C ALA A 66 5.97 -1.03 10.41
N ILE A 67 4.96 -0.99 11.30
CA ILE A 67 4.75 -1.99 12.34
C ILE A 67 4.62 -3.37 11.71
N PHE A 68 3.69 -3.58 10.78
CA PHE A 68 3.51 -4.91 10.19
C PHE A 68 4.48 -5.16 9.02
N THR A 69 4.86 -4.13 8.25
CA THR A 69 5.77 -4.32 7.10
C THR A 69 7.18 -4.71 7.52
N TYR A 70 7.60 -4.37 8.75
CA TYR A 70 8.90 -4.80 9.28
C TYR A 70 8.89 -6.27 9.75
N TRP A 71 7.87 -6.67 10.54
CA TRP A 71 7.86 -8.00 11.15
C TRP A 71 7.40 -9.10 10.19
N LEU A 72 6.48 -8.82 9.26
CA LEU A 72 5.91 -9.85 8.38
C LEU A 72 6.95 -10.56 7.50
N PRO A 73 7.83 -9.87 6.76
CA PRO A 73 8.92 -10.50 6.02
C PRO A 73 9.79 -11.39 6.90
N ARG A 74 10.15 -10.90 8.08
CA ARG A 74 11.06 -11.58 8.99
C ARG A 74 10.46 -12.88 9.54
N THR A 75 9.19 -12.88 9.93
CA THR A 75 8.57 -14.06 10.56
C THR A 75 8.20 -15.11 9.52
N ILE A 76 7.63 -14.69 8.38
CA ILE A 76 7.24 -15.60 7.30
C ILE A 76 8.48 -16.20 6.63
N SER A 77 9.55 -15.44 6.42
CA SER A 77 10.80 -15.98 5.86
C SER A 77 11.47 -17.02 6.77
N ARG A 78 11.16 -17.00 8.08
CA ARG A 78 11.62 -17.97 9.08
C ARG A 78 10.68 -19.19 9.22
N GLY A 79 9.66 -19.30 8.37
CA GLY A 79 8.72 -20.42 8.37
C GLY A 79 7.52 -20.26 9.30
N PHE A 80 7.36 -19.13 9.99
CA PHE A 80 6.19 -18.89 10.84
C PHE A 80 5.02 -18.33 10.00
N ASN A 81 3.87 -18.99 10.05
CA ASN A 81 2.67 -18.51 9.37
C ASN A 81 2.01 -17.36 10.14
N THR A 82 2.53 -16.15 9.96
CA THR A 82 1.96 -14.91 10.53
C THR A 82 1.11 -14.14 9.52
N ALA A 83 0.76 -14.73 8.37
CA ALA A 83 0.02 -14.06 7.31
C ALA A 83 -1.39 -13.61 7.78
N LYS A 84 -2.12 -14.49 8.47
CA LYS A 84 -3.45 -14.17 9.03
C LYS A 84 -3.38 -13.02 10.04
N SER A 85 -2.42 -13.08 10.96
CA SER A 85 -2.18 -12.01 11.94
C SER A 85 -1.76 -10.70 11.28
N GLY A 86 -0.97 -10.77 10.20
CA GLY A 86 -0.58 -9.62 9.38
C GLY A 86 -1.76 -8.91 8.75
N ILE A 87 -2.67 -9.67 8.12
CA ILE A 87 -3.90 -9.12 7.53
C ILE A 87 -4.76 -8.49 8.62
N PHE A 88 -4.99 -9.20 9.73
CA PHE A 88 -5.75 -8.67 10.85
C PHE A 88 -5.17 -7.34 11.37
N LEU A 89 -3.85 -7.30 11.59
CA LEU A 89 -3.17 -6.09 12.06
C LEU A 89 -3.24 -4.96 11.03
N SER A 90 -3.12 -5.25 9.73
CA SER A 90 -3.26 -4.26 8.67
C SER A 90 -4.67 -3.65 8.60
N ILE A 91 -5.72 -4.46 8.81
CA ILE A 91 -7.11 -3.99 8.89
C ILE A 91 -7.29 -3.12 10.12
N LEU A 92 -6.86 -3.61 11.29
CA LEU A 92 -7.03 -2.91 12.56
C LEU A 92 -6.34 -1.53 12.52
N LEU A 93 -5.06 -1.51 12.15
CA LEU A 93 -4.31 -0.25 12.04
C LEU A 93 -4.84 0.63 10.91
N GLY A 94 -5.31 0.06 9.80
CA GLY A 94 -5.94 0.80 8.71
C GLY A 94 -7.21 1.51 9.15
N LEU A 95 -8.09 0.84 9.89
CA LEU A 95 -9.31 1.45 10.46
C LEU A 95 -8.96 2.55 11.45
N THR A 96 -8.01 2.31 12.36
CA THR A 96 -7.55 3.33 13.31
C THR A 96 -6.92 4.53 12.60
N ALA A 97 -6.11 4.30 11.57
CA ALA A 97 -5.49 5.34 10.76
C ALA A 97 -6.52 6.14 9.96
N SER A 98 -7.56 5.50 9.42
CA SER A 98 -8.67 6.18 8.75
C SER A 98 -9.42 7.10 9.72
N ILE A 99 -9.67 6.69 10.97
CA ILE A 99 -10.26 7.55 11.99
C ILE A 99 -9.36 8.76 12.29
N ALA A 100 -8.05 8.52 12.50
CA ALA A 100 -7.09 9.60 12.73
C ALA A 100 -7.04 10.58 11.55
N TYR A 101 -7.05 10.07 10.32
CA TYR A 101 -7.10 10.88 9.10
C TYR A 101 -8.39 11.70 9.00
N LEU A 102 -9.54 11.16 9.40
CA LEU A 102 -10.79 11.91 9.44
C LEU A 102 -10.72 13.06 10.44
N SER A 103 -10.05 12.89 11.58
CA SER A 103 -9.80 13.98 12.52
C SER A 103 -8.93 15.09 11.91
N ILE A 104 -7.88 14.72 11.16
CA ILE A 104 -7.03 15.68 10.43
C ILE A 104 -7.84 16.40 9.36
N SER A 105 -8.65 15.67 8.60
CA SER A 105 -9.52 16.19 7.53
C SER A 105 -10.56 17.17 8.06
N TRP A 106 -11.16 16.86 9.21
CA TRP A 106 -12.07 17.77 9.89
C TRP A 106 -11.37 19.06 10.31
N GLY A 107 -10.17 18.96 10.88
CA GLY A 107 -9.35 20.13 11.18
C GLY A 107 -9.05 20.96 9.93
N ALA A 108 -8.73 20.31 8.81
CA ALA A 108 -8.46 21.02 7.56
C ALA A 108 -9.68 21.78 7.02
N TYR A 109 -10.88 21.19 7.15
CA TYR A 109 -12.14 21.86 6.82
C TYR A 109 -12.38 23.08 7.72
N VAL A 110 -12.26 22.94 9.04
CA VAL A 110 -12.57 24.02 9.99
C VAL A 110 -11.56 25.16 9.96
N PHE A 111 -10.25 24.85 9.92
CA PHE A 111 -9.20 25.87 10.06
C PHE A 111 -8.76 26.50 8.73
N PHE A 112 -8.86 25.76 7.63
CA PHE A 112 -8.36 26.22 6.32
C PHE A 112 -9.47 26.34 5.27
N ASN A 113 -10.73 26.11 5.65
CA ASN A 113 -11.90 26.16 4.76
C ASN A 113 -11.74 25.29 3.49
N GLN A 114 -11.02 24.16 3.62
CA GLN A 114 -10.84 23.21 2.53
C GLN A 114 -12.12 22.39 2.31
N PRO A 115 -12.47 22.02 1.08
CA PRO A 115 -13.70 21.27 0.82
C PRO A 115 -13.65 19.90 1.51
N PHE A 116 -14.67 19.62 2.32
CA PHE A 116 -14.69 18.40 3.14
C PHE A 116 -14.95 17.14 2.32
N THR A 117 -15.74 17.20 1.24
CA THR A 117 -16.12 16.03 0.44
C THR A 117 -14.93 15.27 -0.16
N PRO A 118 -13.97 15.92 -0.85
CA PRO A 118 -12.76 15.23 -1.33
C PRO A 118 -11.92 14.62 -0.20
N LEU A 119 -11.80 15.34 0.93
CA LEU A 119 -11.05 14.88 2.08
C LEU A 119 -11.69 13.63 2.70
N LEU A 120 -13.02 13.61 2.84
CA LEU A 120 -13.77 12.46 3.35
C LEU A 120 -13.55 11.21 2.48
N LEU A 121 -13.63 11.36 1.16
CA LEU A 121 -13.44 10.25 0.21
C LEU A 121 -12.04 9.63 0.31
N ALA A 122 -11.03 10.44 0.62
CA ALA A 122 -9.66 9.97 0.80
C ALA A 122 -9.45 9.07 2.03
N SER A 123 -10.38 9.03 2.98
CA SER A 123 -10.33 8.05 4.09
C SER A 123 -10.36 6.59 3.61
N ILE A 124 -11.00 6.34 2.46
CA ILE A 124 -11.04 5.04 1.79
C ILE A 124 -9.65 4.68 1.27
N ILE A 125 -8.91 5.65 0.74
CA ILE A 125 -7.54 5.47 0.24
C ILE A 125 -6.61 5.09 1.40
N VAL A 126 -6.79 5.67 2.59
CA VAL A 126 -6.02 5.31 3.79
C VAL A 126 -6.21 3.82 4.11
N LEU A 127 -7.45 3.34 4.21
CA LEU A 127 -7.73 1.93 4.49
C LEU A 127 -7.16 1.01 3.41
N GLN A 128 -7.34 1.38 2.15
CA GLN A 128 -6.80 0.66 1.00
C GLN A 128 -5.27 0.53 1.09
N GLU A 129 -4.56 1.59 1.45
CA GLU A 129 -3.08 1.59 1.50
C GLU A 129 -2.55 0.64 2.58
N TYR A 130 -3.22 0.57 3.74
CA TYR A 130 -2.87 -0.38 4.79
C TYR A 130 -3.09 -1.83 4.35
N LEU A 131 -4.23 -2.12 3.73
CA LEU A 131 -4.54 -3.45 3.19
C LEU A 131 -3.56 -3.85 2.08
N TYR A 132 -3.29 -2.95 1.14
CA TYR A 132 -2.36 -3.17 0.04
C TYR A 132 -0.97 -3.52 0.58
N ARG A 133 -0.44 -2.75 1.54
CA ARG A 133 0.87 -3.04 2.15
C ARG A 133 0.86 -4.36 2.91
N GLY A 134 -0.21 -4.68 3.64
CA GLY A 134 -0.32 -5.95 4.35
C GLY A 134 -0.18 -7.14 3.40
N LEU A 135 -0.97 -7.13 2.33
CA LEU A 135 -0.96 -8.18 1.30
C LEU A 135 0.37 -8.22 0.53
N LEU A 136 0.89 -7.06 0.13
CA LEU A 136 2.14 -6.95 -0.61
C LEU A 136 3.30 -7.54 0.20
N TYR A 137 3.42 -7.15 1.48
CA TYR A 137 4.53 -7.62 2.30
C TYR A 137 4.40 -9.11 2.58
N ILE A 138 3.20 -9.66 2.80
CA ILE A 138 2.99 -11.11 2.88
C ILE A 138 3.47 -11.81 1.61
N ALA A 139 3.10 -11.30 0.43
CA ALA A 139 3.52 -11.88 -0.85
C ALA A 139 5.05 -11.83 -1.07
N LEU A 140 5.71 -10.76 -0.59
CA LEU A 140 7.16 -10.58 -0.66
C LEU A 140 7.93 -11.35 0.41
N SER A 141 7.25 -11.87 1.43
CA SER A 141 7.92 -12.45 2.62
C SER A 141 8.46 -13.86 2.42
N HIS A 142 8.11 -14.52 1.31
CA HIS A 142 8.58 -15.88 1.05
C HIS A 142 10.06 -15.85 0.66
N ALA A 143 10.87 -16.61 1.41
CA ALA A 143 12.31 -16.70 1.16
C ALA A 143 12.57 -17.20 -0.27
N PRO A 144 13.54 -16.63 -1.01
CA PRO A 144 14.06 -17.25 -2.21
C PRO A 144 14.68 -18.59 -1.81
N GLN A 145 14.05 -19.68 -2.22
CA GLN A 145 14.51 -21.03 -1.89
C GLN A 145 15.69 -21.36 -2.82
N TYR A 146 16.88 -21.45 -2.23
CA TYR A 146 18.08 -22.02 -2.87
C TYR A 146 18.04 -23.54 -2.73
#